data_AF-A0AAF1KSJ7-F1
#
_entry.id   AF-A0AAF1KSJ7-F1
#
_cell.length_a   1.000
_cell.length_b   1.000
_cell.length_c   1.000
_cell.angle_alpha   90.00
_cell.angle_beta   90.00
_cell.angle_gamma   90.00
#
_symmetry.space_group_name_H-M   'P 1'
#
loop_
_entity.id
_entity.type
_entity.pdbx_description
1 polymer ?
#
loop_
_entity_poly.entity_id
_entity_poly.type
_entity_poly.pdbx_seq_one_letter_code
_entity_poly.pdbx_strand_id
1 'polypeptide(L)'
;MKALHRVRVGVCLAALLAGCGAMSGCMSSPTYGTDKTSGEQLFDDIADIGSISAATPKENAVKYPPRPGLVVPPADGRSTLTQPQQSLASSDNPNWVESPEDARKRLVADADANKNSATYRSPLVYSDSHANQMTQAQQTAAYREARKQQDGTYIDQRRYLIDPPAQYRQVADPAALNDLGTPESKKEKKRLKDAEAAQQSSSWWKPFQ
;
A
#
# COMPACT_ATOMS: atom_id res chain seq x y z
N MET A 1 38.21 -55.78 7.12
CA MET A 1 38.26 -54.30 7.19
C MET A 1 37.37 -53.61 6.14
N LYS A 2 37.51 -53.89 4.83
CA LYS A 2 36.77 -53.18 3.76
C LYS A 2 35.24 -53.38 3.76
N ALA A 3 34.74 -54.56 4.16
CA ALA A 3 33.30 -54.85 4.21
C ALA A 3 32.55 -54.04 5.28
N LEU A 4 33.11 -53.96 6.49
CA LEU A 4 32.56 -53.14 7.59
C LEU A 4 32.54 -51.63 7.26
N HIS A 5 33.51 -51.16 6.47
CA HIS A 5 33.55 -49.76 6.03
C HIS A 5 32.42 -49.46 5.03
N ARG A 6 32.16 -50.36 4.08
CA ARG A 6 31.03 -50.24 3.15
C ARG A 6 29.68 -50.27 3.84
N VAL A 7 29.51 -51.14 4.84
CA VAL A 7 28.28 -51.20 5.65
C VAL A 7 28.09 -49.91 6.45
N ARG A 8 29.15 -49.40 7.09
CA ARG A 8 29.09 -48.12 7.83
C ARG A 8 28.77 -46.94 6.92
N VAL A 9 29.40 -46.85 5.75
CA VAL A 9 29.13 -45.79 4.77
C VAL A 9 27.69 -45.88 4.26
N GLY A 10 27.19 -47.08 3.97
CA GLY A 10 25.81 -47.29 3.56
C GLY A 10 24.79 -46.87 4.62
N VAL A 11 25.03 -47.22 5.89
CA VAL A 11 24.17 -46.82 7.02
C VAL A 11 24.20 -45.30 7.23
N CYS A 12 25.37 -44.67 7.15
CA CYS A 12 25.49 -43.21 7.24
C CYS A 12 24.75 -42.50 6.10
N LEU A 13 24.85 -42.99 4.87
CA LEU A 13 24.16 -42.39 3.71
C LEU A 13 22.63 -42.51 3.85
N ALA A 14 22.14 -43.68 4.28
CA ALA A 14 20.71 -43.89 4.51
C ALA A 14 20.16 -43.00 5.64
N ALA A 15 20.91 -42.84 6.73
CA ALA A 15 20.53 -41.96 7.83
C ALA A 15 20.50 -40.48 7.41
N LEU A 16 21.42 -40.06 6.53
CA LEU A 16 21.49 -38.69 6.02
C LEU A 16 20.28 -38.38 5.11
N LEU A 17 19.92 -39.30 4.22
CA LEU A 17 18.75 -39.16 3.36
C LEU A 17 17.44 -39.14 4.16
N ALA A 18 17.31 -40.00 5.18
CA ALA A 18 16.14 -40.00 6.07
C ALA A 18 16.04 -38.71 6.89
N GLY A 19 17.17 -38.19 7.39
CA GLY A 19 17.22 -36.93 8.13
C GLY A 19 16.86 -35.71 7.28
N CYS A 20 17.30 -35.66 6.02
CA CYS A 20 16.93 -34.60 5.08
C CYS A 20 15.43 -34.65 4.73
N GLY A 21 14.86 -35.83 4.50
CA GLY A 21 13.44 -35.97 4.18
C GLY A 21 12.50 -35.54 5.31
N ALA A 22 12.86 -35.84 6.57
CA ALA A 22 12.06 -35.46 7.73
C ALA A 22 12.04 -33.94 7.96
N MET A 23 13.13 -33.22 7.65
CA MET A 23 13.18 -31.76 7.79
C MET A 23 12.49 -30.99 6.65
N SER A 24 12.21 -31.64 5.51
CA SER A 24 11.49 -31.02 4.38
C SER A 24 9.96 -30.97 4.56
N GLY A 25 9.41 -31.58 5.63
CA GLY A 25 7.96 -31.66 5.88
C GLY A 25 7.35 -30.53 6.72
N CYS A 26 8.14 -29.56 7.21
CA CYS A 26 7.65 -28.54 8.17
C CYS A 26 7.06 -27.27 7.55
N MET A 27 6.73 -27.26 6.26
CA MET A 27 6.07 -26.12 5.63
C MET A 27 4.68 -26.53 5.16
N SER A 28 3.67 -25.96 5.82
CA SER A 28 2.26 -25.95 5.40
C SER A 28 2.17 -25.59 3.91
N SER A 29 2.18 -26.59 3.04
CA SER A 29 2.09 -26.36 1.60
C SER A 29 0.65 -26.05 1.22
N PRO A 30 0.40 -25.13 0.29
CA PRO A 30 -0.94 -24.77 -0.13
C PRO A 30 -1.69 -25.97 -0.71
N THR A 31 -2.95 -26.12 -0.34
CA THR A 31 -3.89 -27.02 -1.00
C THR A 31 -4.50 -26.24 -2.17
N TYR A 32 -4.11 -26.57 -3.41
CA TYR A 32 -4.60 -25.88 -4.61
C TYR A 32 -6.00 -26.37 -5.02
N GLY A 33 -6.94 -26.37 -4.07
CA GLY A 33 -8.33 -26.80 -4.30
C GLY A 33 -8.51 -28.30 -4.53
N THR A 34 -7.49 -29.12 -4.24
CA THR A 34 -7.50 -30.58 -4.40
C THR A 34 -7.57 -31.32 -3.06
N ASP A 35 -7.86 -30.61 -1.96
CA ASP A 35 -7.89 -31.08 -0.56
C ASP A 35 -6.61 -31.77 -0.04
N LYS A 36 -5.63 -32.01 -0.92
CA LYS A 36 -4.31 -32.57 -0.62
C LYS A 36 -3.23 -31.50 -0.63
N THR A 37 -2.24 -31.70 0.23
CA THR A 37 -1.04 -30.84 0.28
C THR A 37 -0.17 -31.08 -0.95
N SER A 38 0.60 -30.08 -1.39
CA SER A 38 1.48 -30.21 -2.57
C SER A 38 2.51 -31.35 -2.40
N GLY A 39 2.98 -31.58 -1.18
CA GLY A 39 3.89 -32.68 -0.87
C GLY A 39 3.21 -34.05 -0.92
N GLU A 40 1.97 -34.15 -0.46
CA GLU A 40 1.17 -35.39 -0.50
C GLU A 40 0.81 -35.75 -1.93
N GLN A 41 0.45 -34.77 -2.76
CA GLN A 41 0.20 -34.99 -4.19
C GLN A 41 1.47 -35.47 -4.92
N LEU A 42 2.62 -34.86 -4.64
CA LEU A 42 3.90 -35.28 -5.25
C LEU A 42 4.29 -36.71 -4.83
N PHE A 43 4.07 -37.09 -3.56
CA PHE A 43 4.36 -38.44 -3.10
C PHE A 43 3.42 -39.48 -3.73
N ASP A 44 2.14 -39.17 -3.86
CA ASP A 44 1.15 -40.01 -4.57
C ASP A 44 1.56 -40.18 -6.04
N ASP A 45 1.92 -39.09 -6.72
CA ASP A 45 2.32 -39.11 -8.13
C ASP A 45 3.60 -39.94 -8.35
N ILE A 46 4.60 -39.84 -7.46
CA ILE A 46 5.83 -40.64 -7.54
C ILE A 46 5.55 -42.11 -7.20
N ALA A 47 4.69 -42.38 -6.21
CA ALA A 47 4.30 -43.74 -5.84
C ALA A 47 3.53 -44.41 -6.98
N ASP A 48 2.64 -43.69 -7.64
CA ASP A 48 1.90 -44.14 -8.82
C ASP A 48 2.85 -44.39 -10.00
N ILE A 49 3.81 -43.50 -10.27
CA ILE A 49 4.86 -43.71 -11.29
C ILE A 49 5.70 -44.96 -10.98
N GLY A 50 6.03 -45.20 -9.71
CA GLY A 50 6.74 -46.41 -9.28
C GLY A 50 5.91 -47.70 -9.45
N SER A 51 4.59 -47.59 -9.31
CA SER A 51 3.64 -48.71 -9.43
C SER A 51 3.38 -49.15 -10.88
N ILE A 52 3.72 -48.33 -11.89
CA ILE A 52 3.59 -48.68 -13.32
C ILE A 52 4.42 -49.92 -13.69
N SER A 53 5.48 -50.24 -12.92
CA SER A 53 6.28 -51.46 -13.13
C SER A 53 5.68 -52.74 -12.56
N ALA A 54 4.65 -52.65 -11.71
CA ALA A 54 3.91 -53.80 -11.20
C ALA A 54 2.69 -54.04 -12.08
N ALA A 55 2.81 -55.04 -12.95
CA ALA A 55 1.83 -55.42 -13.96
C ALA A 55 0.42 -55.69 -13.40
N THR A 56 -0.41 -54.66 -13.28
CA THR A 56 -1.87 -54.69 -13.48
C THR A 56 -2.38 -53.25 -13.58
N PRO A 57 -3.10 -52.86 -14.64
CA PRO A 57 -3.72 -51.54 -14.71
C PRO A 57 -4.86 -51.52 -13.68
N LYS A 58 -4.72 -50.77 -12.59
CA LYS A 58 -5.86 -50.45 -11.73
C LYS A 58 -6.79 -49.52 -12.51
N GLU A 59 -7.76 -50.09 -13.18
CA GLU A 59 -8.94 -49.41 -13.70
C GLU A 59 -9.87 -49.01 -12.53
N ASN A 60 -9.34 -48.22 -11.60
CA ASN A 60 -10.20 -47.49 -10.68
C ASN A 60 -10.83 -46.36 -11.50
N ALA A 61 -12.02 -46.62 -12.04
CA ALA A 61 -12.85 -45.62 -12.69
C ALA A 61 -12.82 -44.34 -11.83
N VAL A 62 -12.19 -43.29 -12.35
CA VAL A 62 -11.98 -42.02 -11.64
C VAL A 62 -13.34 -41.55 -11.16
N LYS A 63 -13.56 -41.62 -9.84
CA LYS A 63 -14.82 -41.23 -9.22
C LYS A 63 -14.87 -39.71 -9.22
N TYR A 64 -15.37 -39.14 -10.30
CA TYR A 64 -15.65 -37.70 -10.36
C TYR A 64 -16.73 -37.39 -9.33
N PRO A 65 -16.42 -36.65 -8.25
CA PRO A 65 -17.49 -36.14 -7.41
C PRO A 65 -18.40 -35.26 -8.28
N PRO A 66 -19.73 -35.31 -8.09
CA PRO A 66 -20.62 -34.43 -8.80
C PRO A 66 -20.17 -32.99 -8.55
N ARG A 67 -20.10 -32.19 -9.63
CA ARG A 67 -19.72 -30.77 -9.52
C ARG A 67 -20.64 -30.12 -8.49
N PRO A 68 -20.13 -29.32 -7.54
CA PRO A 68 -20.98 -28.58 -6.63
C PRO A 68 -21.98 -27.77 -7.46
N GLY A 69 -23.25 -27.78 -7.03
CA GLY A 69 -24.32 -27.07 -7.71
C GLY A 69 -23.98 -25.59 -7.88
N LEU A 70 -24.49 -24.98 -8.95
CA LEU A 70 -24.35 -23.54 -9.17
C LEU A 70 -24.92 -22.81 -7.94
N VAL A 71 -24.12 -21.92 -7.36
CA VAL A 71 -24.57 -21.03 -6.28
C VAL A 71 -25.58 -20.05 -6.90
N VAL A 72 -26.85 -20.42 -6.83
CA VAL A 72 -27.95 -19.60 -7.31
C VAL A 72 -28.46 -18.71 -6.17
N PRO A 73 -28.87 -17.47 -6.47
CA PRO A 73 -29.54 -16.62 -5.49
C PRO A 73 -30.78 -17.30 -4.87
N PRO A 74 -31.19 -16.88 -3.66
CA PRO A 74 -32.44 -17.30 -3.03
C PRO A 74 -33.64 -17.12 -3.98
N ALA A 75 -34.68 -17.94 -3.81
CA ALA A 75 -35.83 -17.97 -4.73
C ALA A 75 -36.47 -16.59 -4.95
N ASP A 76 -36.49 -15.75 -3.91
CA ASP A 76 -37.03 -14.38 -3.93
C ASP A 76 -36.19 -13.37 -4.75
N GLY A 77 -34.94 -13.73 -5.07
CA GLY A 77 -33.99 -12.89 -5.81
C GLY A 77 -33.69 -13.38 -7.24
N ARG A 78 -34.29 -14.48 -7.69
CA ARG A 78 -34.01 -15.04 -9.04
C ARG A 78 -34.63 -14.24 -10.17
N SER A 79 -35.79 -13.64 -9.95
CA SER A 79 -36.48 -12.79 -10.93
C SER A 79 -36.04 -11.32 -10.86
N THR A 80 -35.36 -10.93 -9.80
CA THR A 80 -34.97 -9.56 -9.49
C THR A 80 -33.51 -9.37 -9.88
N LEU A 81 -33.28 -9.18 -11.18
CA LEU A 81 -31.96 -8.82 -11.68
C LEU A 81 -31.51 -7.52 -11.02
N THR A 82 -30.29 -7.51 -10.48
CA THR A 82 -29.65 -6.27 -10.04
C THR A 82 -29.61 -5.32 -11.23
N GLN A 83 -30.04 -4.07 -11.02
CA GLN A 83 -29.97 -3.03 -12.04
C GLN A 83 -28.54 -2.96 -12.62
N PRO A 84 -28.39 -2.78 -13.94
CA PRO A 84 -27.08 -2.62 -14.54
C PRO A 84 -26.36 -1.44 -13.88
N GLN A 85 -25.05 -1.59 -13.68
CA GLN A 85 -24.22 -0.49 -13.15
C GLN A 85 -24.39 0.72 -14.07
N GLN A 86 -24.77 1.85 -13.48
CA GLN A 86 -24.92 3.09 -14.22
C GLN A 86 -23.55 3.53 -14.73
N SER A 87 -23.47 3.91 -16.00
CA SER A 87 -22.22 4.39 -16.59
C SER A 87 -21.79 5.65 -15.85
N LEU A 88 -20.56 5.65 -15.33
CA LEU A 88 -19.96 6.83 -14.72
C LEU A 88 -19.70 7.94 -15.75
N ALA A 89 -19.64 7.58 -17.03
CA ALA A 89 -19.48 8.47 -18.17
C ALA A 89 -20.85 8.89 -18.76
N SER A 90 -21.80 9.28 -17.89
CA SER A 90 -23.05 9.92 -18.31
C SER A 90 -22.97 11.43 -18.13
N SER A 91 -23.69 12.18 -18.97
CA SER A 91 -23.87 13.63 -18.82
C SER A 91 -24.56 14.01 -17.51
N ASP A 92 -25.24 13.06 -16.86
CA ASP A 92 -25.95 13.28 -15.59
C ASP A 92 -25.03 13.24 -14.36
N ASN A 93 -23.77 12.83 -14.53
CA ASN A 93 -22.82 12.71 -13.42
C ASN A 93 -22.15 14.08 -13.16
N PRO A 94 -22.41 14.73 -12.01
CA PRO A 94 -21.84 16.04 -11.70
C PRO A 94 -20.31 16.00 -11.51
N ASN A 95 -19.73 14.82 -11.30
CA ASN A 95 -18.27 14.64 -11.20
C ASN A 95 -17.60 14.35 -12.56
N TRP A 96 -18.38 14.20 -13.64
CA TRP A 96 -17.83 13.97 -14.97
C TRP A 96 -17.48 15.29 -15.66
N VAL A 97 -16.34 15.32 -16.36
CA VAL A 97 -15.86 16.55 -17.00
C VAL A 97 -16.74 16.88 -18.20
N GLU A 98 -17.26 18.11 -18.25
CA GLU A 98 -18.04 18.62 -19.39
C GLU A 98 -17.21 18.56 -20.68
N SER A 99 -17.87 18.24 -21.81
CA SER A 99 -17.22 18.36 -23.12
C SER A 99 -16.89 19.83 -23.41
N PRO A 100 -15.81 20.15 -24.16
CA PRO A 100 -15.46 21.54 -24.44
C PRO A 100 -16.57 22.33 -25.14
N GLU A 101 -17.34 21.68 -26.01
CA GLU A 101 -18.44 22.34 -26.73
C GLU A 101 -19.65 22.59 -25.83
N ASP A 102 -19.96 21.69 -24.91
CA ASP A 102 -21.05 21.88 -23.95
C ASP A 102 -20.71 22.95 -22.92
N ALA A 103 -19.45 22.98 -22.46
CA ALA A 103 -18.96 24.05 -21.60
C ALA A 103 -19.06 25.42 -22.29
N ARG A 104 -18.74 25.52 -23.59
CA ARG A 104 -18.90 26.76 -24.36
C ARG A 104 -20.37 27.17 -24.46
N LYS A 105 -21.27 26.25 -24.79
CA LYS A 105 -22.72 26.54 -24.85
C LYS A 105 -23.25 27.03 -23.51
N ARG A 106 -22.84 26.38 -22.41
CA ARG A 106 -23.20 26.79 -21.05
C ARG A 106 -22.73 28.21 -20.74
N LEU A 107 -21.47 28.53 -21.07
CA LEU A 107 -20.91 29.87 -20.84
C LEU A 107 -21.58 30.95 -21.69
N VAL A 108 -21.95 30.64 -22.94
CA VAL A 108 -22.73 31.54 -23.79
C VAL A 108 -24.11 31.78 -23.17
N ALA A 109 -24.82 30.72 -22.78
CA ALA A 109 -26.14 30.83 -22.16
C ALA A 109 -26.09 31.63 -20.84
N ASP A 110 -25.06 31.42 -20.01
CA ASP A 110 -24.86 32.17 -18.76
C ASP A 110 -24.56 33.66 -19.04
N ALA A 111 -23.75 33.96 -20.07
CA ALA A 111 -23.51 35.33 -20.50
C ALA A 111 -24.76 36.02 -21.06
N ASP A 112 -25.58 35.30 -21.83
CA ASP A 112 -26.85 35.81 -22.37
C ASP A 112 -27.86 36.08 -21.25
N ALA A 113 -27.97 35.18 -20.27
CA ALA A 113 -28.83 35.36 -19.10
C ALA A 113 -28.41 36.56 -18.24
N ASN A 114 -27.11 36.82 -18.13
CA ASN A 114 -26.55 37.90 -17.31
C ASN A 114 -26.19 39.17 -18.11
N LYS A 115 -26.63 39.29 -19.37
CA LYS A 115 -26.25 40.37 -20.29
C LYS A 115 -26.46 41.78 -19.75
N ASN A 116 -27.47 41.98 -18.90
CA ASN A 116 -27.84 43.29 -18.34
C ASN A 116 -27.34 43.51 -16.90
N SER A 117 -26.59 42.56 -16.34
CA SER A 117 -26.07 42.67 -14.98
C SER A 117 -24.72 43.39 -14.99
N ALA A 118 -24.66 44.58 -14.40
CA ALA A 118 -23.42 45.37 -14.30
C ALA A 118 -22.36 44.71 -13.38
N THR A 119 -22.78 43.82 -12.49
CA THR A 119 -21.89 43.14 -11.53
C THR A 119 -21.47 41.75 -11.98
N TYR A 120 -22.01 41.24 -13.09
CA TYR A 120 -21.69 39.90 -13.58
C TYR A 120 -20.23 39.80 -14.04
N ARG A 121 -19.57 38.71 -13.64
CA ARG A 121 -18.22 38.35 -14.08
C ARG A 121 -18.24 36.92 -14.56
N SER A 122 -17.74 36.70 -15.77
CA SER A 122 -17.77 35.36 -16.35
C SER A 122 -16.82 34.40 -15.61
N PRO A 123 -17.17 33.12 -15.51
CA PRO A 123 -16.31 32.09 -14.91
C PRO A 123 -14.92 31.99 -15.56
N LEU A 124 -14.83 32.36 -16.85
CA LEU A 124 -13.57 32.39 -17.62
C LEU A 124 -12.54 33.37 -17.05
N VAL A 125 -13.01 34.46 -16.42
CA VAL A 125 -12.10 35.42 -15.78
C VAL A 125 -11.54 34.83 -14.47
N TYR A 126 -12.32 33.98 -13.78
CA TYR A 126 -11.91 33.34 -12.54
C TYR A 126 -10.95 32.17 -12.76
N SER A 127 -11.10 31.41 -13.86
CA SER A 127 -10.22 30.27 -14.16
C SER A 127 -8.77 30.67 -14.37
N ASP A 128 -8.51 31.78 -15.07
CA ASP A 128 -7.14 32.25 -15.31
C ASP A 128 -6.53 32.96 -14.09
N SER A 129 -7.36 33.48 -13.20
CA SER A 129 -6.91 34.25 -12.03
C SER A 129 -6.68 33.40 -10.77
N HIS A 130 -7.34 32.25 -10.62
CA HIS A 130 -7.12 31.35 -9.49
C HIS A 130 -5.70 30.76 -9.43
N ALA A 131 -5.01 30.65 -10.57
CA ALA A 131 -3.61 30.23 -10.58
C ALA A 131 -2.68 31.21 -9.82
N ASN A 132 -3.09 32.48 -9.68
CA ASN A 132 -2.28 33.54 -9.07
C ASN A 132 -2.88 34.15 -7.79
N GLN A 133 -4.00 33.64 -7.27
CA GLN A 133 -4.72 34.22 -6.13
C GLN A 133 -4.69 33.40 -4.82
N MET A 134 -3.77 32.44 -4.67
CA MET A 134 -3.55 31.86 -3.34
C MET A 134 -2.85 32.90 -2.45
N THR A 135 -3.51 33.34 -1.38
CA THR A 135 -2.88 34.18 -0.36
C THR A 135 -1.70 33.45 0.30
N GLN A 136 -0.68 34.16 0.80
CA GLN A 136 0.46 33.50 1.46
C GLN A 136 0.05 32.52 2.58
N ALA A 137 -1.02 32.84 3.32
CA ALA A 137 -1.56 31.97 4.36
C ALA A 137 -2.11 30.66 3.77
N GLN A 138 -2.84 30.73 2.66
CA GLN A 138 -3.36 29.56 1.97
C GLN A 138 -2.24 28.73 1.32
N GLN A 139 -1.23 29.38 0.72
CA GLN A 139 -0.04 28.68 0.20
C GLN A 139 0.68 27.91 1.31
N THR A 140 0.85 28.54 2.47
CA THR A 140 1.48 27.91 3.63
C THR A 140 0.65 26.74 4.16
N ALA A 141 -0.68 26.88 4.20
CA ALA A 141 -1.59 25.80 4.61
C ALA A 141 -1.51 24.62 3.64
N ALA A 142 -1.65 24.88 2.34
CA ALA A 142 -1.54 23.87 1.28
C ALA A 142 -0.18 23.16 1.31
N TYR A 143 0.91 23.90 1.53
CA TYR A 143 2.25 23.33 1.69
C TYR A 143 2.34 22.40 2.90
N ARG A 144 1.78 22.80 4.05
CA ARG A 144 1.76 21.96 5.26
C ARG A 144 0.91 20.70 5.06
N GLU A 145 -0.22 20.82 4.38
CA GLU A 145 -1.09 19.69 4.05
C GLU A 145 -0.41 18.73 3.08
N ALA A 146 0.21 19.23 2.01
CA ALA A 146 0.99 18.42 1.07
C ALA A 146 2.14 17.70 1.77
N ARG A 147 2.85 18.37 2.70
CA ARG A 147 3.91 17.75 3.50
C ARG A 147 3.36 16.64 4.41
N LYS A 148 2.24 16.86 5.10
CA LYS A 148 1.58 15.82 5.91
C LYS A 148 1.18 14.60 5.08
N GLN A 149 0.69 14.83 3.87
CA GLN A 149 0.34 13.75 2.94
C GLN A 149 1.59 12.99 2.46
N GLN A 150 2.69 13.68 2.18
CA GLN A 150 3.97 13.05 1.87
C GLN A 150 4.53 12.24 3.05
N ASP A 151 4.49 12.81 4.26
CA ASP A 151 5.00 12.16 5.47
C ASP A 151 4.18 10.92 5.86
N GLY A 152 2.86 10.90 5.59
CA GLY A 152 1.95 9.81 5.94
C GLY A 152 1.79 8.67 4.92
N THR A 153 2.37 8.77 3.73
CA THR A 153 2.02 7.86 2.62
C THR A 153 2.89 6.60 2.48
N TYR A 154 3.99 6.45 3.23
CA TYR A 154 4.99 5.41 2.94
C TYR A 154 5.49 4.57 4.14
N ILE A 155 4.92 4.75 5.33
CA ILE A 155 5.44 4.11 6.55
C ILE A 155 4.73 2.78 6.86
N ASP A 156 3.41 2.69 6.65
CA ASP A 156 2.64 1.55 7.15
C ASP A 156 2.39 0.41 6.14
N GLN A 157 2.56 0.63 4.84
CA GLN A 157 2.24 -0.39 3.81
C GLN A 157 3.35 -0.56 2.77
N ARG A 158 3.54 -1.80 2.31
CA ARG A 158 4.48 -2.12 1.22
C ARG A 158 3.88 -1.75 -0.13
N ARG A 159 4.62 -1.00 -0.95
CA ARG A 159 4.19 -0.63 -2.31
C ARG A 159 4.55 -1.68 -3.37
N TYR A 160 5.69 -2.33 -3.20
CA TYR A 160 6.18 -3.37 -4.11
C TYR A 160 6.60 -4.63 -3.36
N LEU A 161 6.66 -5.77 -4.05
CA LEU A 161 7.07 -7.05 -3.45
C LEU A 161 8.59 -7.11 -3.17
N ILE A 162 9.39 -6.30 -3.87
CA ILE A 162 10.84 -6.14 -3.66
C ILE A 162 11.17 -5.26 -2.45
N ASP A 163 10.16 -4.58 -1.91
CA ASP A 163 10.35 -3.58 -0.87
C ASP A 163 10.47 -4.27 0.51
N PRO A 164 11.44 -3.87 1.35
CA PRO A 164 11.68 -4.52 2.62
C PRO A 164 10.45 -4.42 3.54
N PRO A 165 10.27 -5.39 4.46
CA PRO A 165 9.19 -5.36 5.45
C PRO A 165 9.12 -4.04 6.20
N ALA A 166 7.89 -3.56 6.46
CA ALA A 166 7.65 -2.36 7.26
C ALA A 166 8.35 -2.41 8.63
N GLN A 167 8.47 -3.62 9.19
CA GLN A 167 9.22 -3.93 10.41
C GLN A 167 10.68 -3.44 10.38
N TYR A 168 11.34 -3.49 9.22
CA TYR A 168 12.73 -3.03 9.07
C TYR A 168 12.85 -1.53 8.75
N ARG A 169 11.74 -0.84 8.49
CA ARG A 169 11.71 0.61 8.25
C ARG A 169 11.35 1.41 9.50
N GLN A 170 10.79 0.76 10.51
CA GLN A 170 10.46 1.43 11.76
C GLN A 170 11.75 1.82 12.48
N VAL A 171 11.90 3.12 12.71
CA VAL A 171 12.98 3.67 13.53
C VAL A 171 12.65 3.36 14.98
N ALA A 172 13.62 2.89 15.76
CA ALA A 172 13.42 2.49 17.15
C ALA A 172 12.85 3.61 18.05
N ASP A 173 13.13 4.86 17.71
CA ASP A 173 12.52 6.05 18.31
C ASP A 173 12.03 7.03 17.22
N PRO A 174 10.71 7.10 16.96
CA PRO A 174 10.15 8.04 16.00
C PRO A 174 10.19 9.49 16.49
N ALA A 175 10.37 9.74 17.79
CA ALA A 175 10.49 11.09 18.33
C ALA A 175 11.86 11.70 17.99
N ALA A 176 12.93 10.89 17.99
CA ALA A 176 14.26 11.33 17.56
C ALA A 176 14.31 11.77 16.09
N LEU A 177 13.45 11.20 15.22
CA LEU A 177 13.37 11.59 13.81
C LEU A 177 12.79 13.01 13.61
N ASN A 178 12.02 13.48 14.58
CA ASN A 178 11.38 14.80 14.58
C ASN A 178 12.15 15.83 15.43
N ASP A 179 13.27 15.43 16.05
CA ASP A 179 14.14 16.35 16.80
C ASP A 179 15.01 17.18 15.84
N LEU A 180 14.46 18.32 15.42
CA LEU A 180 15.12 19.32 14.58
C LEU A 180 16.18 20.13 15.36
N GLY A 181 16.37 19.85 16.65
CA GLY A 181 17.24 20.61 17.53
C GLY A 181 16.77 22.05 17.75
N THR A 182 17.68 22.90 18.23
CA THR A 182 17.36 24.32 18.46
C THR A 182 17.41 25.10 17.15
N PRO A 183 16.31 25.75 16.70
CA PRO A 183 16.32 26.51 15.46
C PRO A 183 17.33 27.68 15.55
N GLU A 184 17.98 27.99 14.43
CA GLU A 184 19.02 29.01 14.33
C GLU A 184 18.56 30.39 14.85
N SER A 185 17.29 30.75 14.66
CA SER A 185 16.72 31.99 15.20
C SER A 185 16.72 32.05 16.74
N LYS A 186 16.56 30.91 17.43
CA LYS A 186 16.67 30.85 18.89
C LYS A 186 18.13 30.93 19.33
N LYS A 187 19.06 30.34 18.57
CA LYS A 187 20.51 30.45 18.84
C LYS A 187 21.00 31.88 18.65
N GLU A 188 20.55 32.56 17.61
CA GLU A 188 20.85 33.96 17.34
C GLU A 188 20.35 34.88 18.45
N LYS A 189 19.07 34.73 18.84
CA LYS A 189 18.51 35.48 19.99
C LYS A 189 19.28 35.24 21.28
N LYS A 190 19.71 33.99 21.52
CA LYS A 190 20.53 33.65 22.68
C LYS A 190 21.91 34.33 22.60
N ARG A 191 22.59 34.29 21.45
CA ARG A 191 23.87 34.99 21.25
C ARG A 191 23.74 36.50 21.47
N LEU A 192 22.66 37.11 20.98
CA LEU A 192 22.41 38.55 21.17
C LEU A 192 22.21 38.87 22.65
N LYS A 193 21.38 38.08 23.35
CA LYS A 193 21.14 38.25 24.79
C LYS A 193 22.41 38.03 25.62
N ASP A 194 23.20 37.02 25.27
CA ASP A 194 24.45 36.70 25.97
C ASP A 194 25.51 37.81 25.71
N ALA A 195 25.52 38.42 24.52
CA ALA A 195 26.37 39.57 24.20
C ALA A 195 25.94 40.85 24.94
N GLU A 196 24.63 41.11 25.02
CA GLU A 196 24.07 42.23 25.79
C GLU A 196 24.36 42.07 27.29
N ALA A 197 24.20 40.87 27.84
CA ALA A 197 24.53 40.56 29.23
C ALA A 197 26.03 40.71 29.52
N ALA A 198 26.91 40.38 28.57
CA ALA A 198 28.34 40.60 28.70
C ALA A 198 28.72 42.10 28.67
N GLN A 199 27.95 42.93 27.96
CA GLN A 199 28.12 44.39 27.94
C GLN A 199 27.49 45.07 29.16
N GLN A 200 26.48 44.46 29.78
CA GLN A 200 25.86 44.92 31.03
C GLN A 200 26.70 44.50 32.25
N SER A 201 27.94 44.98 32.36
CA SER A 201 28.71 44.89 33.60
C SER A 201 28.11 45.86 34.63
N SER A 202 27.18 45.37 35.46
CA SER A 202 26.47 46.14 36.48
C SER A 202 27.42 46.72 37.53
N SER A 203 27.83 47.99 37.38
CA SER A 203 28.64 48.74 38.35
C SER A 203 27.81 49.44 39.44
N TRP A 204 26.55 49.04 39.64
CA TRP A 204 25.60 49.78 40.49
C TRP A 204 25.91 49.71 42.00
N TRP A 205 26.80 48.81 42.46
CA TRP A 205 27.10 48.62 43.88
C TRP A 205 28.58 48.82 44.25
N LYS A 206 29.29 49.77 43.61
CA LYS A 206 30.64 50.18 44.05
C LYS A 206 30.60 51.55 44.72
N PRO A 207 30.38 51.65 46.05
CA PRO A 207 30.34 52.93 46.73
C PRO A 207 31.71 53.58 47.01
N PHE A 208 32.85 52.96 46.65
CA PHE A 208 34.18 53.57 46.81
C PHE A 208 35.15 53.12 45.70
N GLN A 209 35.36 53.98 44.69
CA GLN A 209 36.56 54.07 43.86
C GLN A 209 36.89 55.54 43.65
#